data_AF-A0A391PLW3-F1
#
_entry.id   AF-A0A391PLW3-F1
#
_cell.length_a   1.000
_cell.length_b   1.000
_cell.length_c   1.000
_cell.angle_alpha   90.00
_cell.angle_beta   90.00
_cell.angle_gamma   90.00
#
_symmetry.space_group_name_H-M   'P 1'
#
loop_
_entity.id
_entity.type
_entity.pdbx_description
1 polymer ?
#
loop_
_entity_poly.entity_id
_entity_poly.type
_entity_poly.pdbx_seq_one_letter_code
_entity_poly.pdbx_strand_id
1 'polypeptide(L)'
;MINFVIKHGCSTKEGWTDVVSAETVGTYTKFRGKGLFQEEEKQVIRQNVTNVWIKASVSAGVVSIHDRNRDQALAVSITEMAAVLNEALRIGMVKKER
;
A
#
# COMPACT_ATOMS: atom_id res chain seq x y z
N MET A 1 -6.68 2.49 19.77
CA MET A 1 -6.30 1.56 18.68
C MET A 1 -7.41 1.63 17.65
N ILE A 2 -7.14 2.08 16.43
CA ILE A 2 -8.15 2.02 15.36
C ILE A 2 -8.27 0.53 15.01
N ASN A 3 -9.45 -0.06 15.14
CA ASN A 3 -9.67 -1.44 14.74
C ASN A 3 -9.45 -1.52 13.23
N PHE A 4 -8.43 -2.27 12.80
CA PHE A 4 -8.20 -2.55 11.40
C PHE A 4 -9.29 -3.51 10.92
N VAL A 5 -10.24 -2.99 10.14
CA VAL A 5 -11.40 -3.76 9.66
C VAL A 5 -11.28 -3.94 8.15
N ILE A 6 -11.25 -5.20 7.72
CA ILE A 6 -11.32 -5.58 6.32
C ILE A 6 -12.79 -5.74 5.93
N LYS A 7 -13.17 -5.13 4.81
CA LYS A 7 -14.50 -5.21 4.22
C LYS A 7 -14.43 -5.91 2.88
N HIS A 8 -15.46 -6.71 2.59
CA HIS A 8 -15.69 -7.36 1.30
C HIS A 8 -16.93 -6.75 0.66
N GLY A 9 -16.96 -6.60 -0.66
CA GLY A 9 -18.15 -6.10 -1.34
C GLY A 9 -18.01 -5.92 -2.83
N CYS A 10 -18.98 -5.21 -3.40
CA CYS A 10 -19.04 -4.84 -4.81
C CYS A 10 -19.02 -3.32 -4.91
N SER A 11 -18.18 -2.80 -5.80
CA SER A 11 -18.09 -1.38 -6.13
C SER A 11 -18.72 -1.16 -7.51
N THR A 12 -20.03 -0.99 -7.53
CA THR A 12 -20.80 -0.75 -8.77
C THR A 12 -20.36 0.49 -9.53
N LYS A 13 -19.84 1.51 -8.83
CA LYS A 13 -19.30 2.74 -9.45
C LYS A 13 -17.95 2.56 -10.12
N GLU A 14 -17.11 1.65 -9.61
CA GLU A 14 -15.77 1.38 -10.15
C GLU A 14 -15.76 0.16 -11.08
N GLY A 15 -16.90 -0.52 -11.22
CA GLY A 15 -17.06 -1.70 -12.09
C GLY A 15 -16.49 -3.00 -11.50
N TRP A 16 -16.09 -3.00 -10.22
CA TRP A 16 -15.49 -4.17 -9.58
C TRP A 16 -16.51 -4.91 -8.72
N THR A 17 -16.68 -6.20 -8.98
CA THR A 17 -17.69 -7.03 -8.30
C THR A 17 -17.16 -7.76 -7.07
N ASP A 18 -15.84 -7.82 -6.92
CA ASP A 18 -15.13 -8.61 -5.91
C ASP A 18 -14.02 -7.79 -5.22
N VAL A 19 -14.46 -6.81 -4.44
CA VAL A 19 -13.59 -5.86 -3.77
C VAL A 19 -13.29 -6.27 -2.34
N VAL A 20 -12.00 -6.27 -1.98
CA VAL A 20 -11.51 -6.30 -0.60
C VAL A 20 -10.97 -4.92 -0.26
N SER A 21 -11.35 -4.34 0.87
CA SER A 21 -10.91 -2.99 1.23
C SER A 21 -10.72 -2.77 2.72
N ALA A 22 -9.86 -1.83 3.07
CA ALA A 22 -9.65 -1.40 4.44
C ALA A 22 -9.30 0.09 4.48
N GLU A 23 -9.74 0.77 5.53
CA GLU A 23 -9.28 2.12 5.86
C GLU A 23 -8.20 2.03 6.93
N THR A 24 -7.12 2.79 6.76
CA THR A 24 -6.01 2.78 7.71
C THR A 24 -5.26 4.10 7.72
N VAL A 25 -4.31 4.21 8.64
CA VAL A 25 -3.36 5.32 8.71
C VAL A 25 -2.09 4.92 7.96
N GLY A 26 -1.74 5.70 6.94
CA GLY A 26 -0.52 5.56 6.18
C GLY A 26 0.49 6.66 6.51
N THR A 27 1.71 6.51 5.99
CA THR A 27 2.75 7.54 6.05
C THR A 27 3.12 7.95 4.63
N TYR A 28 2.71 9.14 4.23
CA TYR A 28 3.22 9.73 3.00
C TYR A 28 4.70 10.07 3.19
N THR A 29 5.55 9.46 2.37
CA THR A 29 7.01 9.67 2.41
C THR A 29 7.47 10.28 1.10
N LYS A 30 8.08 11.47 1.17
CA LYS A 30 8.73 12.13 0.03
C LYS A 30 10.21 11.79 0.02
N PHE A 31 10.70 11.26 -1.09
CA PHE A 31 12.12 10.95 -1.30
C PHE A 31 12.80 11.98 -2.20
N ARG A 32 14.10 12.21 -1.98
CA ARG A 32 15.03 12.83 -2.95
C ARG A 32 15.55 11.73 -3.89
N GLY A 33 15.88 12.08 -5.14
CA GLY A 33 16.34 11.12 -6.16
C GLY A 33 15.18 10.49 -6.97
N LYS A 34 15.49 9.89 -8.13
CA LYS A 34 14.49 9.25 -9.02
C LYS A 34 14.82 7.76 -9.18
N GLY A 35 13.83 6.89 -8.93
CA GLY A 35 13.92 5.46 -9.25
C GLY A 35 14.39 4.55 -8.12
N LEU A 36 14.20 3.24 -8.31
CA LEU A 36 14.59 2.20 -7.34
C LEU A 36 16.11 2.01 -7.27
N PHE A 37 16.82 2.22 -8.38
CA PHE A 37 18.23 1.84 -8.56
C PHE A 37 19.25 2.94 -8.19
N GLN A 38 18.81 4.03 -7.58
CA GLN A 38 19.66 5.10 -7.05
C GLN A 38 19.63 5.09 -5.53
N GLU A 39 19.85 3.92 -4.92
CA GLU A 39 19.71 3.72 -3.47
C GLU A 39 20.61 4.66 -2.65
N GLU A 40 21.83 4.94 -3.14
CA GLU A 40 22.77 5.84 -2.47
C GLU A 40 22.32 7.32 -2.47
N GLU A 41 21.46 7.72 -3.42
CA GLU A 41 20.94 9.09 -3.53
C GLU A 41 19.54 9.25 -2.91
N LYS A 42 18.91 8.14 -2.52
CA LYS A 42 17.53 8.11 -2.03
C LYS A 42 17.47 8.50 -0.56
N GLN A 43 17.12 9.76 -0.30
CA GLN A 43 16.96 10.28 1.05
C GLN A 43 15.50 10.61 1.35
N VAL A 44 15.02 10.24 2.53
CA VAL A 44 13.71 10.69 3.02
C VAL A 44 13.78 12.18 3.34
N ILE A 45 13.01 13.00 2.63
CA ILE A 45 12.97 14.45 2.84
C ILE A 45 11.84 14.84 3.81
N ARG A 46 10.70 14.14 3.72
CA ARG A 46 9.51 14.49 4.51
C ARG A 46 8.63 13.26 4.75
N GLN A 47 8.09 13.17 5.96
CA GLN A 47 7.08 12.18 6.31
C GLN A 47 5.89 12.88 6.97
N ASN A 48 4.70 12.57 6.49
CA ASN A 48 3.46 13.02 7.12
C ASN A 48 2.52 11.81 7.29
N VAL A 49 1.85 11.75 8.43
CA VAL A 49 0.73 10.82 8.63
C VAL A 49 -0.44 11.25 7.75
N THR A 50 -1.11 10.28 7.10
CA THR A 50 -2.28 10.53 6.27
C THR A 50 -3.27 9.37 6.37
N ASN A 51 -4.55 9.62 6.14
CA ASN A 51 -5.55 8.57 6.07
C ASN A 51 -5.56 7.99 4.65
N VAL A 52 -5.44 6.67 4.55
CA VAL A 52 -5.40 5.96 3.28
C VAL A 52 -6.48 4.90 3.21
N TRP A 53 -6.93 4.63 1.99
CA TRP A 53 -7.78 3.50 1.70
C TRP A 53 -7.01 2.50 0.86
N ILE A 54 -7.03 1.24 1.27
CA ILE A 54 -6.48 0.13 0.51
C ILE A 54 -7.66 -0.59 -0.11
N LYS A 55 -7.59 -0.83 -1.42
CA LYS A 55 -8.64 -1.53 -2.16
C LYS A 55 -8.02 -2.52 -3.13
N ALA A 56 -8.49 -3.75 -3.14
CA ALA A 56 -8.10 -4.76 -4.11
C ALA A 56 -9.34 -5.27 -4.85
N SER A 57 -9.24 -5.43 -6.17
CA SER A 57 -10.17 -6.25 -6.95
C SER A 57 -9.47 -7.55 -7.29
N VAL A 58 -10.07 -8.65 -6.86
CA VAL A 58 -9.50 -9.99 -7.02
C VAL A 58 -9.50 -10.39 -8.49
N SER A 59 -10.61 -10.17 -9.20
CA SER A 59 -10.79 -10.49 -10.61
C SER A 59 -9.91 -9.65 -11.52
N ALA A 60 -9.70 -8.37 -11.19
CA ALA A 60 -8.79 -7.51 -11.91
C ALA A 60 -7.31 -7.78 -11.57
N GLY A 61 -7.02 -8.49 -10.47
CA GLY A 61 -5.66 -8.74 -10.01
C GLY A 61 -4.93 -7.48 -9.52
N VAL A 62 -5.66 -6.42 -9.16
CA VAL A 62 -5.11 -5.10 -8.83
C VAL A 62 -5.37 -4.74 -7.37
N VAL A 63 -4.36 -4.18 -6.71
CA VAL A 63 -4.48 -3.49 -5.42
C VAL A 63 -4.08 -2.03 -5.59
N SER A 64 -4.82 -1.13 -4.95
CA SER A 64 -4.52 0.29 -4.91
C SER A 64 -4.48 0.83 -3.48
N ILE A 65 -3.63 1.84 -3.29
CA ILE A 65 -3.57 2.65 -2.08
C ILE A 65 -3.92 4.08 -2.49
N HIS A 66 -4.98 4.61 -1.89
CA HIS A 66 -5.48 5.95 -2.16
C HIS A 66 -5.20 6.88 -0.98
N ASP A 67 -4.46 7.96 -1.20
CA ASP A 67 -4.25 9.04 -0.25
C ASP A 67 -5.32 10.12 -0.44
N ARG A 68 -6.28 10.15 0.49
CA ARG A 68 -7.44 11.04 0.42
C ARG A 68 -7.08 12.52 0.43
N ASN A 69 -5.99 12.88 1.09
CA ASN A 69 -5.62 14.28 1.25
C ASN A 69 -4.94 14.85 0.00
N ARG A 70 -4.45 13.96 -0.88
CA ARG A 70 -3.71 14.33 -2.09
C ARG A 70 -4.47 14.00 -3.37
N ASP A 71 -5.61 13.32 -3.25
CA ASP A 71 -6.41 12.81 -4.38
C ASP A 71 -5.55 12.01 -5.37
N GLN A 72 -4.76 11.09 -4.81
CA GLN A 72 -3.81 10.26 -5.56
C GLN A 72 -3.98 8.80 -5.18
N ALA A 73 -4.17 7.95 -6.20
CA ALA A 73 -4.15 6.50 -6.07
C ALA A 73 -2.96 5.92 -6.83
N LEU A 74 -2.26 4.97 -6.21
CA LEU A 74 -1.31 4.11 -6.90
C LEU A 74 -1.88 2.70 -6.93
N ALA A 75 -1.97 2.13 -8.11
CA ALA A 75 -2.47 0.78 -8.34
C ALA A 75 -1.35 -0.10 -8.89
N VAL A 76 -1.22 -1.31 -8.36
CA VAL A 76 -0.23 -2.32 -8.77
C VAL A 76 -0.84 -3.71 -8.77
N SER A 77 -0.12 -4.69 -9.30
CA SER A 77 -0.52 -6.10 -9.24
C SER A 77 -0.57 -6.60 -7.79
N ILE A 78 -1.63 -7.35 -7.44
CA ILE A 78 -1.75 -8.03 -6.14
C ILE A 78 -0.55 -8.97 -5.94
N THR A 79 -0.18 -9.72 -6.98
CA THR A 79 0.89 -10.73 -6.91
C THR A 79 2.25 -10.09 -6.62
N GLU A 80 2.56 -8.98 -7.29
CA GLU A 80 3.83 -8.29 -7.09
C GLU A 80 3.91 -7.62 -5.71
N MET A 81 2.83 -6.95 -5.29
CA MET A 81 2.75 -6.37 -3.94
C MET A 81 2.89 -7.46 -2.86
N ALA A 82 2.20 -8.59 -3.02
CA ALA A 82 2.29 -9.71 -2.09
C ALA A 82 3.72 -10.28 -2.02
N ALA A 83 4.42 -10.41 -3.15
CA ALA A 83 5.80 -10.88 -3.18
C ALA A 83 6.74 -9.98 -2.36
N VAL A 84 6.64 -8.65 -2.53
CA VAL A 84 7.44 -7.68 -1.78
C VAL A 84 7.11 -7.72 -0.28
N LEU A 85 5.83 -7.76 0.09
CA LEU A 85 5.39 -7.80 1.48
C LEU A 85 5.80 -9.08 2.19
N ASN A 86 5.67 -10.23 1.53
CA ASN A 86 6.08 -11.52 2.08
C ASN A 86 7.59 -11.54 2.35
N GLU A 87 8.40 -11.02 1.43
CA GLU A 87 9.85 -10.93 1.63
C GLU A 87 10.22 -9.97 2.78
N ALA A 88 9.54 -8.82 2.87
CA ALA A 88 9.74 -7.88 3.96
C ALA A 88 9.43 -8.49 5.34
N LEU A 89 8.32 -9.24 5.45
CA LEU A 89 7.96 -9.97 6.66
C LEU A 89 9.01 -11.03 7.01
N ARG A 90 9.44 -11.82 6.01
CA ARG A 90 10.48 -12.83 6.19
C ARG A 90 11.78 -12.24 6.73
N ILE A 91 12.28 -11.15 6.14
CA ILE A 91 13.50 -10.45 6.61
C ILE A 91 13.29 -9.87 8.02
N GLY A 92 12.13 -9.25 8.28
CA GLY A 92 11.81 -8.67 9.58
C GLY A 92 11.77 -9.69 10.71
N MET A 93 11.26 -10.90 10.43
CA MET A 93 11.25 -12.01 11.40
C MET A 93 12.67 -12.49 11.73
N VAL A 94 13.55 -12.63 10.74
CA VAL A 94 14.95 -13.03 10.95
C VAL A 94 15.72 -12.02 11.82
N LYS A 95 15.41 -10.72 11.70
CA LYS A 95 16.05 -9.66 12.51
C LYS A 95 15.60 -9.64 13.97
N LYS A 96 14.46 -10.25 14.31
CA LYS A 96 13.89 -10.24 15.67
C LYS A 96 14.50 -11.32 16.58
N GLU A 97 15.25 -12.26 16.01
CA GLU A 97 15.92 -13.37 16.72
C GLU A 97 17.41 -13.09 17.02
N ARG A 98 17.88 -11.86 16.83
CA ARG A 98 19.23 -11.38 17.21
C ARG A 98 19.13 -10.24 18.21
#